data_AF-A0A9N7LVM4-F1
#
_entry.id   AF-A0A9N7LVM4-F1
#
_cell.length_a   1.000
_cell.length_b   1.000
_cell.length_c   1.000
_cell.angle_alpha   90.00
_cell.angle_beta   90.00
_cell.angle_gamma   90.00
#
_symmetry.space_group_name_H-M   'P 1'
#
loop_
_entity.id
_entity.type
_entity.pdbx_description
1 polymer ?
#
loop_
_entity_poly.entity_id
_entity_poly.type
_entity_poly.pdbx_seq_one_letter_code
_entity_poly.pdbx_strand_id
1 'polypeptide(L)'
;MLFSSLSQLALASKAVVGSFKPSLHLPGDTTTLRELGQPGLNSVGLQPRVTIGLDQTRFARSVHSMRVHLQGSYSPIPPSMAGQIVATIGAETIDRWPTESSGVIDRWVDVPDRLLQRWTGVDLMLDVSGNVGRCGDFYTAGAGDHVLTLTIDGDTAVQSSPAAPPVPDGLRSVPQALMPQIQVGIEEHSFDDTARAVRIVVGLQRTSSVPLQTTVTSVQQAIDSSKSAILIAADGWNHADIVLPVSAGPGGPITINAVKSDGKPATLTLDPALRFASLQTVFQHGRSLLVATSNGAPEQLDGLLGWLDGDSARWPGIRGVALVAMPGQDPVVVERPNAGSVDDATSEQRSGSGWIWWFGGAWLVAAVVGAGVILFRSRLGPLRRR
;
A
#
# COMPACT_ATOMS: atom_id res chain seq x y z
N MET A 1 -19.60 0.63 8.75
CA MET A 1 -19.98 1.26 10.04
C MET A 1 -19.78 2.76 9.92
N LEU A 2 -20.82 3.54 10.19
CA LEU A 2 -20.79 5.00 10.24
C LEU A 2 -19.91 5.44 11.42
N PHE A 3 -18.74 6.02 11.14
CA PHE A 3 -17.95 6.67 12.18
C PHE A 3 -18.23 8.16 12.16
N SER A 4 -18.85 8.66 13.24
CA SER A 4 -18.38 9.81 14.03
C SER A 4 -19.57 10.45 14.73
N SER A 5 -19.67 10.27 16.05
CA SER A 5 -20.45 11.08 17.02
C SER A 5 -21.97 11.25 16.83
N LEU A 6 -22.51 10.96 15.65
CA LEU A 6 -23.93 11.10 15.28
C LEU A 6 -24.74 9.84 15.58
N SER A 7 -24.07 8.68 15.67
CA SER A 7 -24.71 7.42 16.09
C SER A 7 -25.24 7.48 17.53
N GLN A 8 -24.66 8.33 18.38
CA GLN A 8 -25.15 8.60 19.73
C GLN A 8 -26.36 9.56 19.76
N LEU A 9 -26.65 10.25 18.66
CA LEU A 9 -27.78 11.18 18.53
C LEU A 9 -28.97 10.57 17.75
N ALA A 10 -28.80 9.40 17.15
CA ALA A 10 -29.86 8.64 16.49
C ALA A 10 -30.69 7.82 17.51
N LEU A 11 -31.24 8.49 18.52
CA LEU A 11 -32.17 7.91 19.50
C LEU A 11 -33.64 8.23 19.18
N ALA A 12 -33.90 8.94 18.09
CA ALA A 12 -35.24 9.29 17.64
C ALA A 12 -35.72 8.35 16.53
N SER A 13 -37.02 8.03 16.51
CA SER A 13 -37.71 7.20 15.52
C SER A 13 -37.68 7.75 14.08
N LYS A 14 -37.09 8.93 13.87
CA LYS A 14 -36.80 9.50 12.54
C LYS A 14 -35.56 10.39 12.62
N ALA A 15 -34.43 9.91 12.08
CA ALA A 15 -33.24 10.71 11.83
C ALA A 15 -33.14 10.99 10.32
N VAL A 16 -33.10 12.26 9.95
CA VAL A 16 -32.86 12.68 8.56
C VAL A 16 -31.43 13.20 8.49
N VAL A 17 -30.54 12.41 7.89
CA VAL A 17 -29.19 12.88 7.54
C VAL A 17 -29.33 13.70 6.27
N GLY A 18 -29.14 15.02 6.37
CA GLY A 18 -28.99 15.87 5.19
C GLY A 18 -27.82 15.39 4.34
N SER A 19 -27.83 15.67 3.03
CA SER A 19 -26.81 15.14 2.11
C SER A 19 -25.40 15.62 2.51
N PHE A 20 -24.65 14.79 3.22
CA PHE A 20 -23.22 14.97 3.41
C PHE A 20 -22.55 14.51 2.11
N LYS A 21 -22.58 15.35 1.08
CA LYS A 21 -21.72 15.21 -0.09
C LYS A 21 -20.47 16.05 0.19
N PRO A 22 -19.39 15.49 0.76
CA PRO A 22 -18.13 16.21 0.77
C PRO A 22 -17.80 16.53 -0.69
N SER A 23 -17.71 17.81 -1.02
CA SER A 23 -17.23 18.26 -2.32
C SER A 23 -15.77 17.82 -2.41
N LEU A 24 -15.51 16.73 -3.12
CA LEU A 24 -14.16 16.26 -3.36
C LEU A 24 -13.52 17.23 -4.36
N HIS A 25 -12.71 18.17 -3.86
CA HIS A 25 -11.86 18.97 -4.72
C HIS A 25 -10.71 18.08 -5.17
N LEU A 26 -10.70 17.73 -6.45
CA LEU A 26 -9.65 16.91 -7.05
C LEU A 26 -8.55 17.85 -7.51
N PRO A 27 -7.35 17.78 -6.94
CA PRO A 27 -6.23 18.55 -7.44
C PRO A 27 -6.00 18.25 -8.92
N GLY A 28 -5.72 19.28 -9.72
CA GLY A 28 -5.30 19.10 -11.10
C GLY A 28 -3.90 18.47 -11.19
N ASP A 29 -3.25 18.63 -12.33
CA ASP A 29 -1.86 18.19 -12.52
C ASP A 29 -0.84 19.14 -11.84
N THR A 30 -1.31 20.26 -11.30
CA THR A 30 -0.56 21.18 -10.46
C THR A 30 -1.38 21.55 -9.24
N THR A 31 -0.75 21.57 -8.07
CA THR A 31 -1.33 21.95 -6.78
C THR A 31 -0.23 22.54 -5.89
N THR A 32 -0.54 22.96 -4.68
CA THR A 32 0.43 23.42 -3.67
C THR A 32 0.50 22.50 -2.47
N LEU A 33 1.58 22.57 -1.68
CA LEU A 33 1.64 21.86 -0.39
C LEU A 33 0.44 22.23 0.51
N ARG A 34 0.04 23.50 0.52
CA ARG A 34 -1.09 24.01 1.29
C ARG A 34 -2.41 23.35 0.90
N GLU A 35 -2.68 23.21 -0.40
CA GLU A 35 -3.85 22.51 -0.92
C GLU A 35 -3.82 21.00 -0.61
N LEU A 36 -2.63 20.41 -0.56
CA LEU A 36 -2.41 19.06 -0.06
C LEU A 36 -2.47 18.96 1.48
N GLY A 37 -2.83 20.03 2.19
CA GLY A 37 -2.99 20.05 3.65
C GLY A 37 -1.68 20.18 4.43
N GLN A 38 -0.62 20.67 3.80
CA GLN A 38 0.67 21.01 4.40
C GLN A 38 0.89 22.52 4.32
N PRO A 39 0.52 23.30 5.35
CA PRO A 39 0.51 24.77 5.28
C PRO A 39 1.90 25.43 5.17
N GLY A 40 2.96 24.65 5.33
CA GLY A 40 4.37 25.04 5.38
C GLY A 40 5.13 24.12 6.34
N LEU A 41 6.44 24.01 6.17
CA LEU A 41 7.31 23.16 6.99
C LEU A 41 8.44 24.01 7.54
N ASN A 42 8.82 23.79 8.80
CA ASN A 42 9.91 24.51 9.44
C ASN A 42 10.68 23.60 10.39
N SER A 43 11.99 23.75 10.43
CA SER A 43 12.89 23.00 11.31
C SER A 43 14.04 23.88 11.76
N VAL A 44 14.42 23.76 13.04
CA VAL A 44 15.50 24.53 13.66
C VAL A 44 16.44 23.57 14.38
N GLY A 45 17.74 23.69 14.14
CA GLY A 45 18.75 22.83 14.76
C GLY A 45 20.13 23.01 14.16
N LEU A 46 21.08 22.14 14.53
CA LEU A 46 22.43 22.15 13.96
C LEU A 46 22.48 21.61 12.53
N GLN A 47 21.51 20.77 12.19
CA GLN A 47 21.33 20.16 10.88
C GLN A 47 19.82 20.04 10.64
N PRO A 48 19.12 21.16 10.40
CA PRO A 48 17.67 21.17 10.33
C PRO A 48 17.20 20.34 9.14
N ARG A 49 16.11 19.60 9.37
CA ARG A 49 15.48 18.70 8.39
C ARG A 49 13.98 18.89 8.37
N VAL A 50 13.40 18.94 7.19
CA VAL A 50 11.95 18.94 6.96
C VAL A 50 11.57 17.79 6.02
N THR A 51 10.36 17.27 6.17
CA THR A 51 9.84 16.18 5.33
C THR A 51 8.57 16.66 4.62
N ILE A 52 8.61 16.69 3.29
CA ILE A 52 7.45 16.94 2.45
C ILE A 52 6.73 15.60 2.22
N GLY A 53 5.49 15.48 2.71
CA GLY A 53 4.69 14.27 2.55
C GLY A 53 3.90 14.29 1.25
N LEU A 54 4.25 13.44 0.29
CA LEU A 54 3.53 13.26 -0.96
C LEU A 54 2.58 12.05 -0.85
N ASP A 55 1.32 12.30 -0.49
CA ASP A 55 0.28 11.28 -0.36
C ASP A 55 -0.62 11.26 -1.59
N GLN A 56 -0.56 10.19 -2.37
CA GLN A 56 -1.36 10.03 -3.59
C GLN A 56 -2.87 10.04 -3.33
N THR A 57 -3.32 9.66 -2.13
CA THR A 57 -4.74 9.72 -1.79
C THR A 57 -5.26 11.16 -1.69
N ARG A 58 -4.38 12.15 -1.46
CA ARG A 58 -4.74 13.58 -1.50
C ARG A 58 -4.92 14.11 -2.93
N PHE A 59 -4.28 13.48 -3.90
CA PHE A 59 -4.54 13.69 -5.34
C PHE A 59 -5.79 12.93 -5.81
N ALA A 60 -6.30 12.01 -4.97
CA ALA A 60 -7.43 11.14 -5.24
C ALA A 60 -7.34 10.37 -6.57
N ARG A 61 -6.11 10.03 -6.96
CA ARG A 61 -5.75 9.18 -8.09
C ARG A 61 -4.33 8.63 -7.89
N SER A 62 -3.98 7.59 -8.63
CA SER A 62 -2.56 7.22 -8.78
C SER A 62 -1.85 8.24 -9.65
N VAL A 63 -0.60 8.57 -9.30
CA VAL A 63 0.19 9.58 -10.00
C VAL A 63 1.59 9.08 -10.37
N HIS A 64 2.17 9.69 -11.40
CA HIS A 64 3.56 9.51 -11.81
C HIS A 64 4.16 10.87 -12.25
N SER A 65 5.45 10.86 -12.56
CA SER A 65 6.24 12.02 -12.97
C SER A 65 6.07 13.21 -12.02
N MET A 66 6.18 12.92 -10.72
CA MET A 66 6.03 13.93 -9.68
C MET A 66 7.24 14.86 -9.64
N ARG A 67 6.97 16.17 -9.53
CA ARG A 67 8.01 17.19 -9.35
C ARG A 67 7.57 18.21 -8.32
N VAL A 68 8.51 18.71 -7.52
CA VAL A 68 8.24 19.69 -6.47
C VAL A 68 9.04 20.96 -6.76
N HIS A 69 8.35 22.10 -6.90
CA HIS A 69 8.95 23.41 -7.02
C HIS A 69 9.18 23.98 -5.62
N LEU A 70 10.29 23.60 -5.02
CA LEU A 70 10.67 24.00 -3.68
C LEU A 70 10.80 25.51 -3.59
N GLN A 71 9.98 26.10 -2.72
CA GLN A 71 10.04 27.51 -2.34
C GLN A 71 10.25 27.58 -0.84
N GLY A 72 11.21 28.39 -0.40
CA GLY A 72 11.49 28.52 1.02
C GLY A 72 12.81 29.21 1.30
N SER A 73 13.34 28.95 2.50
CA SER A 73 14.57 29.58 2.97
C SER A 73 15.35 28.73 3.96
N TYR A 74 16.62 29.06 4.13
CA TYR A 74 17.49 28.51 5.16
C TYR A 74 18.41 29.60 5.74
N SER A 75 18.94 29.35 6.94
CA SER A 75 19.95 30.22 7.54
C SER A 75 21.21 30.29 6.67
N PRO A 76 21.62 31.49 6.18
CA PRO A 76 22.83 31.62 5.37
C PRO A 76 24.07 31.07 6.07
N ILE A 77 24.87 30.31 5.33
CA ILE A 77 26.09 29.68 5.86
C ILE A 77 27.27 30.65 5.72
N PRO A 78 28.11 30.84 6.76
CA PRO A 78 29.29 31.69 6.67
C PRO A 78 30.25 31.28 5.54
N PRO A 79 30.96 32.23 4.90
CA PRO A 79 31.89 31.93 3.80
C PRO A 79 33.05 30.98 4.16
N SER A 80 33.33 30.83 5.45
CA SER A 80 34.35 29.92 5.98
C SER A 80 33.89 28.46 6.10
N MET A 81 32.63 28.17 5.78
CA MET A 81 32.02 26.84 5.85
C MET A 81 31.38 26.47 4.51
N ALA A 82 31.26 25.17 4.26
CA ALA A 82 30.54 24.65 3.10
C ALA A 82 29.19 24.09 3.56
N GLY A 83 28.11 24.58 2.96
CA GLY A 83 26.77 24.06 3.16
C GLY A 83 26.19 23.49 1.87
N GLN A 84 25.31 22.50 2.00
CA GLN A 84 24.50 21.97 0.91
C GLN A 84 23.10 21.65 1.42
N ILE A 85 22.11 21.71 0.52
CA ILE A 85 20.82 21.08 0.74
C ILE A 85 20.85 19.72 0.05
N VAL A 86 20.43 18.68 0.77
CA VAL A 86 20.29 17.32 0.25
C VAL A 86 18.83 16.94 0.28
N ALA A 87 18.29 16.51 -0.86
CA ALA A 87 16.95 15.96 -1.00
C ALA A 87 17.04 14.44 -1.06
N THR A 88 16.32 13.75 -0.18
CA THR A 88 16.32 12.29 -0.10
C THR A 88 14.92 11.70 -0.04
N ILE A 89 14.78 10.47 -0.53
CA ILE A 89 13.60 9.62 -0.27
C ILE A 89 14.12 8.32 0.34
N GLY A 90 13.79 8.09 1.61
CA GLY A 90 14.40 7.00 2.37
C GLY A 90 15.91 7.18 2.44
N ALA A 91 16.68 6.21 1.94
CA ALA A 91 18.14 6.26 1.92
C ALA A 91 18.72 6.87 0.63
N GLU A 92 17.90 7.12 -0.39
CA GLU A 92 18.39 7.57 -1.69
C GLU A 92 18.40 9.09 -1.81
N THR A 93 19.54 9.66 -2.23
CA THR A 93 19.63 11.07 -2.64
C THR A 93 19.06 11.26 -4.03
N ILE A 94 17.99 12.03 -4.14
CA ILE A 94 17.33 12.35 -5.41
C ILE A 94 17.84 13.66 -6.03
N ASP A 95 18.30 14.60 -5.20
CA ASP A 95 18.96 15.85 -5.64
C ASP A 95 19.86 16.42 -4.53
N ARG A 96 20.83 17.25 -4.91
CA ARG A 96 21.65 18.03 -3.96
C ARG A 96 22.17 19.31 -4.62
N TRP A 97 22.27 20.38 -3.85
CA TRP A 97 22.85 21.64 -4.34
C TRP A 97 23.55 22.42 -3.22
N PRO A 98 24.57 23.23 -3.55
CA PRO A 98 25.27 24.05 -2.55
C PRO A 98 24.36 25.14 -1.99
N THR A 99 24.65 25.59 -0.76
CA THR A 99 24.01 26.78 -0.19
C THR A 99 24.60 28.05 -0.78
N GLU A 100 23.78 29.09 -0.83
CA GLU A 100 24.07 30.43 -1.31
C GLU A 100 23.88 31.45 -0.17
N SER A 101 24.48 32.62 -0.31
CA SER A 101 24.40 33.70 0.69
C SER A 101 23.01 34.32 0.82
N SER A 102 22.15 34.14 -0.19
CA SER A 102 20.76 34.62 -0.18
C SER A 102 19.91 33.92 0.87
N GLY A 103 20.24 32.65 1.21
CA GLY A 103 19.41 31.82 2.07
C GLY A 103 18.07 31.45 1.46
N VAL A 104 17.88 31.59 0.15
CA VAL A 104 16.61 31.33 -0.56
C VAL A 104 16.65 29.96 -1.24
N ILE A 105 15.50 29.28 -1.27
CA ILE A 105 15.26 28.07 -2.06
C ILE A 105 14.21 28.41 -3.11
N ASP A 106 14.57 28.23 -4.39
CA ASP A 106 13.65 28.31 -5.54
C ASP A 106 14.15 27.31 -6.60
N ARG A 107 13.69 26.05 -6.52
CA ARG A 107 14.23 24.95 -7.33
C ARG A 107 13.23 23.83 -7.57
N TRP A 108 13.25 23.26 -8.77
CA TRP A 108 12.57 22.00 -9.07
C TRP A 108 13.37 20.79 -8.62
N VAL A 109 12.71 19.86 -7.92
CA VAL A 109 13.23 18.52 -7.60
C VAL A 109 12.29 17.48 -8.20
N ASP A 110 12.87 16.57 -8.98
CA ASP A 110 12.16 15.43 -9.58
C ASP A 110 12.06 14.28 -8.58
N VAL A 111 10.88 13.66 -8.49
CA VAL A 111 10.64 12.47 -7.67
C VAL A 111 10.57 11.25 -8.59
N PRO A 112 11.58 10.34 -8.55
CA PRO A 112 11.59 9.16 -9.41
C PRO A 112 10.38 8.25 -9.19
N ASP A 113 9.71 7.83 -10.26
CA ASP A 113 8.50 6.99 -10.18
C ASP A 113 8.72 5.67 -9.43
N ARG A 114 9.92 5.09 -9.54
CA ARG A 114 10.27 3.85 -8.81
C ARG A 114 10.31 4.01 -7.28
N LEU A 115 10.45 5.24 -6.79
CA LEU A 115 10.44 5.56 -5.36
C LEU A 115 9.04 5.93 -4.87
N LEU A 116 8.10 6.20 -5.77
CA LEU A 116 6.73 6.54 -5.39
C LEU A 116 6.07 5.36 -4.67
N GLN A 117 5.60 5.67 -3.47
CA GLN A 117 4.67 4.85 -2.70
C GLN A 117 3.33 5.58 -2.60
N ARG A 118 2.35 4.97 -1.92
CA ARG A 118 1.10 5.68 -1.56
C ARG A 118 1.40 6.98 -0.82
N TRP A 119 2.29 6.91 0.17
CA TRP A 119 2.85 8.05 0.88
C TRP A 119 4.36 8.05 0.68
N THR A 120 4.89 9.13 0.13
CA THR A 120 6.33 9.28 -0.15
C THR A 120 6.84 10.51 0.60
N GLY A 121 7.79 10.31 1.53
CA GLY A 121 8.46 11.41 2.22
C GLY A 121 9.65 11.89 1.41
N VAL A 122 9.64 13.16 1.00
CA VAL A 122 10.81 13.85 0.45
C VAL A 122 11.46 14.63 1.58
N ASP A 123 12.57 14.13 2.09
CA ASP A 123 13.33 14.76 3.16
C ASP A 123 14.30 15.79 2.58
N LEU A 124 14.26 17.01 3.09
CA LEU A 124 15.22 18.06 2.81
C LEU A 124 16.04 18.32 4.04
N MET A 125 17.37 18.30 3.88
CA MET A 125 18.31 18.50 4.97
C MET A 125 19.32 19.58 4.60
N LEU A 126 19.48 20.56 5.49
CA LEU A 126 20.60 21.49 5.44
C LEU A 126 21.81 20.82 6.09
N ASP A 127 22.73 20.36 5.27
CA ASP A 127 23.97 19.72 5.66
C ASP A 127 25.11 20.73 5.62
N VAL A 128 25.87 20.83 6.70
CA VAL A 128 26.94 21.81 6.86
C VAL A 128 28.21 21.10 7.28
N SER A 129 29.29 21.43 6.59
CA SER A 129 30.63 20.91 6.84
C SER A 129 31.60 22.06 7.07
N GLY A 130 32.39 21.94 8.14
CA GLY A 130 33.35 22.97 8.54
C GLY A 130 33.92 22.70 9.93
N ASN A 131 35.02 23.37 10.28
CA ASN A 131 35.56 23.30 11.62
C ASN A 131 34.64 24.06 12.58
N VAL A 132 33.78 23.33 13.28
CA VAL A 132 32.76 23.87 14.21
C VAL A 132 33.32 24.35 15.54
N GLY A 133 34.64 24.40 15.71
CA GLY A 133 35.27 24.78 16.98
C GLY A 133 35.49 23.59 17.91
N ARG A 134 35.63 23.84 19.22
CA ARG A 134 35.85 22.78 20.23
C ARG A 134 34.52 22.12 20.61
N CYS A 135 34.55 20.89 21.16
CA CYS A 135 33.35 20.27 21.74
C CYS A 135 32.69 21.21 22.76
N GLY A 136 31.47 21.68 22.47
CA GLY A 136 30.75 22.66 23.27
C GLY A 136 30.48 23.99 22.53
N ASP A 137 31.20 24.24 21.43
CA ASP A 137 30.91 25.35 20.52
C ASP A 137 29.82 24.89 19.53
N PHE A 138 28.59 25.35 19.73
CA PHE A 138 27.56 25.26 18.69
C PHE A 138 27.86 26.31 17.62
N TYR A 139 27.41 26.08 16.37
CA TYR A 139 27.66 26.99 15.24
C TYR A 139 27.52 28.47 15.63
N THR A 140 28.63 29.20 15.59
CA THR A 140 28.70 30.66 15.72
C THR A 140 28.88 31.25 14.34
N ALA A 141 27.79 31.40 13.58
CA ALA A 141 27.75 32.36 12.48
C ALA A 141 27.69 33.79 13.07
N GLY A 142 28.76 34.23 13.73
CA GLY A 142 28.82 35.46 14.54
C GLY A 142 28.67 35.24 16.05
N ALA A 143 28.68 36.31 16.84
CA ALA A 143 28.59 36.26 18.30
C ALA A 143 27.21 35.73 18.76
N GLY A 144 27.15 34.46 19.20
CA GLY A 144 25.97 33.84 19.80
C GLY A 144 25.76 32.37 19.38
N ASP A 145 25.06 31.59 20.21
CA ASP A 145 24.60 30.24 19.91
C ASP A 145 23.54 30.28 18.79
N HIS A 146 23.95 30.18 17.51
CA HIS A 146 23.02 30.30 16.39
C HIS A 146 22.67 28.92 15.82
N VAL A 147 21.46 28.46 16.12
CA VAL A 147 20.83 27.31 15.45
C VAL A 147 20.45 27.67 14.01
N LEU A 148 20.64 26.73 13.09
CA LEU A 148 20.25 26.89 11.69
C LEU A 148 18.76 26.62 11.55
N THR A 149 18.13 27.31 10.61
CA THR A 149 16.71 27.13 10.26
C THR A 149 16.60 26.66 8.82
N LEU A 150 15.61 25.80 8.55
CA LEU A 150 15.18 25.39 7.22
C LEU A 150 13.65 25.48 7.15
N THR A 151 13.14 26.26 6.21
CA THR A 151 11.72 26.52 6.01
C THR A 151 11.34 26.23 4.56
N ILE A 152 10.20 25.55 4.35
CA ILE A 152 9.59 25.32 3.05
C ILE A 152 8.17 25.89 3.09
N ASP A 153 7.87 26.74 2.12
CA ASP A 153 6.62 27.48 2.06
C ASP A 153 5.48 26.57 1.60
N GLY A 154 4.28 26.78 2.15
CA GLY A 154 3.08 26.05 1.74
C GLY A 154 2.68 26.28 0.28
N ASP A 155 3.20 27.33 -0.34
CA ASP A 155 2.91 27.69 -1.74
C ASP A 155 3.84 26.97 -2.73
N THR A 156 4.82 26.20 -2.21
CA THR A 156 5.62 25.21 -2.96
C THR A 156 4.69 24.37 -3.85
N ALA A 157 4.90 24.47 -5.16
CA ALA A 157 4.04 23.80 -6.14
C ALA A 157 4.45 22.33 -6.29
N VAL A 158 3.46 21.45 -6.44
CA VAL A 158 3.64 20.04 -6.76
C VAL A 158 2.97 19.77 -8.10
N GLN A 159 3.75 19.22 -9.03
CA GLN A 159 3.27 18.76 -10.33
C GLN A 159 3.22 17.24 -10.38
N SER A 160 2.22 16.70 -11.06
CA SER A 160 2.05 15.26 -11.25
C SER A 160 1.22 14.95 -12.49
N SER A 161 1.27 13.72 -12.98
CA SER A 161 0.40 13.23 -14.06
C SER A 161 -0.36 11.97 -13.62
N PRO A 162 -1.60 11.73 -14.12
CA PRO A 162 -2.36 10.52 -13.80
C PRO A 162 -1.65 9.23 -14.23
N ALA A 163 -1.53 8.25 -13.34
CA ALA A 163 -0.88 6.97 -13.63
C ALA A 163 -1.87 5.89 -14.08
N ALA A 164 -1.66 5.38 -15.29
CA ALA A 164 -2.37 4.27 -15.90
C ALA A 164 -1.37 3.41 -16.72
N PRO A 165 -0.82 2.31 -16.16
CA PRO A 165 -1.18 1.64 -14.90
C PRO A 165 -0.76 2.41 -13.63
N PRO A 166 -1.32 2.04 -12.45
CA PRO A 166 -0.99 2.67 -11.17
C PRO A 166 0.48 2.53 -10.77
N VAL A 167 0.99 3.55 -10.08
CA VAL A 167 2.34 3.58 -9.48
C VAL A 167 2.22 3.92 -7.98
N PRO A 168 2.72 3.08 -7.05
CA PRO A 168 3.23 1.74 -7.28
C PRO A 168 2.10 0.81 -7.74
N ASP A 169 2.47 -0.33 -8.32
CA ASP A 169 1.52 -1.33 -8.81
C ASP A 169 0.99 -2.25 -7.68
N GLY A 170 -0.03 -3.04 -8.01
CA GLY A 170 -0.57 -4.09 -7.15
C GLY A 170 -1.38 -3.57 -5.97
N LEU A 171 -1.38 -4.30 -4.86
CA LEU A 171 -2.09 -3.96 -3.63
C LEU A 171 -1.57 -2.69 -2.96
N ARG A 172 -0.32 -2.27 -3.23
CA ARG A 172 0.22 -0.97 -2.74
C ARG A 172 -0.40 0.23 -3.46
N SER A 173 -1.00 0.01 -4.63
CA SER A 173 -1.69 1.03 -5.41
C SER A 173 -3.04 1.42 -4.81
N VAL A 174 -3.56 0.66 -3.84
CA VAL A 174 -4.89 0.85 -3.29
C VAL A 174 -4.76 1.61 -1.96
N PRO A 175 -5.58 2.65 -1.70
CA PRO A 175 -6.82 3.00 -2.40
C PRO A 175 -6.68 3.95 -3.59
N GLN A 176 -5.54 4.62 -3.77
CA GLN A 176 -5.38 5.69 -4.77
C GLN A 176 -5.71 5.26 -6.21
N ALA A 177 -5.50 4.00 -6.57
CA ALA A 177 -5.84 3.43 -7.87
C ALA A 177 -7.34 3.23 -8.10
N LEU A 178 -8.14 3.16 -7.03
CA LEU A 178 -9.60 3.04 -7.09
C LEU A 178 -10.30 4.40 -7.06
N MET A 179 -9.60 5.45 -6.65
CA MET A 179 -10.15 6.80 -6.51
C MET A 179 -10.33 7.49 -7.87
N PRO A 180 -11.24 8.48 -7.99
CA PRO A 180 -11.98 9.16 -6.92
C PRO A 180 -13.32 8.52 -6.54
N GLN A 181 -13.93 7.74 -7.44
CA GLN A 181 -15.22 7.08 -7.22
C GLN A 181 -15.06 5.57 -7.37
N ILE A 182 -15.46 4.84 -6.34
CA ILE A 182 -15.29 3.40 -6.24
C ILE A 182 -16.67 2.74 -6.36
N GLN A 183 -16.86 1.88 -7.36
CA GLN A 183 -18.01 0.98 -7.35
C GLN A 183 -17.75 -0.19 -6.43
N VAL A 184 -18.76 -0.65 -5.69
CA VAL A 184 -18.67 -1.83 -4.83
C VAL A 184 -19.69 -2.84 -5.34
N GLY A 185 -19.21 -3.81 -6.10
CA GLY A 185 -20.00 -4.92 -6.64
C GLY A 185 -20.16 -6.02 -5.59
N ILE A 186 -21.40 -6.29 -5.21
CA ILE A 186 -21.78 -7.38 -4.30
C ILE A 186 -22.88 -8.23 -4.93
N GLU A 187 -23.04 -9.46 -4.46
CA GLU A 187 -24.15 -10.31 -4.87
C GLU A 187 -25.49 -9.74 -4.36
N GLU A 188 -26.55 -9.91 -5.14
CA GLU A 188 -27.87 -9.42 -4.77
C GLU A 188 -28.36 -10.10 -3.47
N HIS A 189 -28.95 -9.31 -2.58
CA HIS A 189 -29.49 -9.80 -1.29
C HIS A 189 -28.46 -10.50 -0.37
N SER A 190 -27.16 -10.29 -0.58
CA SER A 190 -26.09 -10.85 0.26
C SER A 190 -25.67 -9.92 1.40
N PHE A 191 -26.18 -10.22 2.61
CA PHE A 191 -25.76 -9.51 3.82
C PHE A 191 -24.27 -9.75 4.13
N ASP A 192 -23.78 -10.97 3.91
CA ASP A 192 -22.40 -11.33 4.19
C ASP A 192 -21.43 -10.60 3.26
N ASP A 193 -21.75 -10.47 1.97
CA ASP A 193 -20.92 -9.68 1.05
C ASP A 193 -20.98 -8.19 1.36
N THR A 194 -22.12 -7.70 1.86
CA THR A 194 -22.21 -6.34 2.39
C THR A 194 -21.27 -6.15 3.57
N ALA A 195 -21.19 -7.11 4.50
CA ALA A 195 -20.26 -7.07 5.62
C ALA A 195 -18.79 -7.09 5.14
N ARG A 196 -18.44 -7.97 4.19
CA ARG A 196 -17.10 -8.04 3.58
C ARG A 196 -16.73 -6.72 2.88
N ALA A 197 -17.66 -6.12 2.15
CA ALA A 197 -17.49 -4.82 1.50
C ALA A 197 -17.17 -3.73 2.51
N VAL A 198 -17.94 -3.67 3.60
CA VAL A 198 -17.71 -2.69 4.66
C VAL A 198 -16.31 -2.85 5.26
N ARG A 199 -15.86 -4.09 5.50
CA ARG A 199 -14.53 -4.36 6.06
C ARG A 199 -13.41 -3.90 5.12
N ILE A 200 -13.52 -4.22 3.83
CA ILE A 200 -12.54 -3.77 2.83
C ILE A 200 -12.53 -2.24 2.75
N VAL A 201 -13.68 -1.60 2.58
CA VAL A 201 -13.76 -0.13 2.46
C VAL A 201 -13.24 0.57 3.72
N VAL A 202 -13.55 0.06 4.92
CA VAL A 202 -13.02 0.60 6.18
C VAL A 202 -11.51 0.41 6.28
N GLY A 203 -11.00 -0.77 5.91
CA GLY A 203 -9.57 -1.06 5.85
C GLY A 203 -8.82 -0.10 4.92
N LEU A 204 -9.36 0.12 3.72
CA LEU A 204 -8.82 1.07 2.76
C LEU A 204 -8.92 2.51 3.23
N GLN A 205 -10.04 2.91 3.84
CA GLN A 205 -10.23 4.26 4.37
C GLN A 205 -9.17 4.62 5.44
N ARG A 206 -8.74 3.65 6.25
CA ARG A 206 -7.65 3.84 7.24
C ARG A 206 -6.30 4.17 6.59
N THR A 207 -6.15 3.86 5.32
CA THR A 207 -4.93 4.13 4.55
C THR A 207 -5.06 5.36 3.63
N SER A 208 -6.21 6.04 3.66
CA SER A 208 -6.50 7.23 2.84
C SER A 208 -6.56 8.49 3.68
N SER A 209 -5.90 9.56 3.20
CA SER A 209 -5.99 10.89 3.79
C SER A 209 -7.33 11.60 3.48
N VAL A 210 -8.10 11.11 2.51
CA VAL A 210 -9.39 11.69 2.14
C VAL A 210 -10.52 10.65 2.16
N PRO A 211 -11.79 11.07 2.33
CA PRO A 211 -12.92 10.14 2.31
C PRO A 211 -13.06 9.40 0.97
N LEU A 212 -13.22 8.07 1.03
CA LEU A 212 -13.51 7.24 -0.13
C LEU A 212 -14.98 7.39 -0.52
N GLN A 213 -15.23 7.76 -1.78
CA GLN A 213 -16.59 7.83 -2.32
C GLN A 213 -16.95 6.49 -2.95
N THR A 214 -17.92 5.78 -2.36
CA THR A 214 -18.36 4.47 -2.84
C THR A 214 -19.78 4.51 -3.40
N THR A 215 -20.08 3.62 -4.35
CA THR A 215 -21.44 3.36 -4.84
C THR A 215 -21.65 1.86 -4.94
N VAL A 216 -22.63 1.33 -4.21
CA VAL A 216 -22.95 -0.10 -4.21
C VAL A 216 -23.72 -0.46 -5.48
N THR A 217 -23.39 -1.60 -6.07
CA THR A 217 -23.92 -2.11 -7.33
C THR A 217 -23.82 -3.65 -7.34
N SER A 218 -24.31 -4.31 -8.39
CA SER A 218 -24.06 -5.75 -8.57
C SER A 218 -22.63 -6.00 -9.08
N VAL A 219 -22.11 -7.21 -8.88
CA VAL A 219 -20.80 -7.61 -9.41
C VAL A 219 -20.76 -7.40 -10.93
N GLN A 220 -21.76 -7.88 -11.67
CA GLN A 220 -21.81 -7.74 -13.12
C GLN A 220 -21.86 -6.28 -13.58
N GLN A 221 -22.67 -5.44 -12.95
CA GLN A 221 -22.75 -4.02 -13.31
C GLN A 221 -21.43 -3.29 -13.04
N ALA A 222 -20.69 -3.66 -11.99
CA ALA A 222 -19.36 -3.13 -11.75
C ALA A 222 -18.32 -3.66 -12.75
N ILE A 223 -18.49 -4.87 -13.29
CA ILE A 223 -17.64 -5.45 -14.34
C ILE A 223 -17.84 -4.73 -15.68
N ASP A 224 -19.09 -4.47 -16.04
CA ASP A 224 -19.46 -3.81 -17.31
C ASP A 224 -19.17 -2.30 -17.33
N SER A 225 -18.92 -1.71 -16.16
CA SER A 225 -18.61 -0.30 -15.98
C SER A 225 -17.15 0.04 -16.27
N SER A 226 -16.90 1.26 -16.73
CA SER A 226 -15.54 1.81 -16.89
C SER A 226 -14.90 2.33 -15.60
N LYS A 227 -15.65 2.41 -14.49
CA LYS A 227 -15.17 2.95 -13.21
C LYS A 227 -14.35 1.93 -12.44
N SER A 228 -13.35 2.35 -11.67
CA SER A 228 -12.66 1.44 -10.76
C SER A 228 -13.62 0.83 -9.72
N ALA A 229 -13.39 -0.42 -9.32
CA ALA A 229 -14.33 -1.14 -8.48
C ALA A 229 -13.68 -2.09 -7.46
N ILE A 230 -14.38 -2.31 -6.36
CA ILE A 230 -14.19 -3.43 -5.43
C ILE A 230 -15.25 -4.47 -5.76
N LEU A 231 -14.84 -5.71 -6.03
CA LEU A 231 -15.72 -6.80 -6.43
C LEU A 231 -15.65 -7.90 -5.37
N ILE A 232 -16.80 -8.36 -4.90
CA ILE A 232 -16.90 -9.44 -3.92
C ILE A 232 -17.57 -10.62 -4.56
N ALA A 233 -16.82 -11.71 -4.67
CA ALA A 233 -17.25 -12.98 -5.24
C ALA A 233 -16.87 -14.10 -4.26
N ALA A 234 -17.46 -14.05 -3.06
CA ALA A 234 -17.05 -14.89 -1.94
C ALA A 234 -17.26 -16.39 -2.20
N ASP A 235 -18.16 -16.78 -3.10
CA ASP A 235 -18.45 -18.17 -3.45
C ASP A 235 -17.63 -18.71 -4.63
N GLY A 236 -16.86 -17.85 -5.31
CA GLY A 236 -16.08 -18.24 -6.49
C GLY A 236 -16.05 -17.17 -7.56
N TRP A 237 -14.96 -17.15 -8.33
CA TRP A 237 -14.83 -16.27 -9.49
C TRP A 237 -15.27 -16.99 -10.77
N ASN A 238 -16.31 -16.48 -11.44
CA ASN A 238 -16.86 -17.05 -12.68
C ASN A 238 -16.87 -16.07 -13.87
N HIS A 239 -16.18 -14.93 -13.77
CA HIS A 239 -16.12 -13.92 -14.82
C HIS A 239 -14.85 -14.07 -15.67
N ALA A 240 -14.98 -14.74 -16.82
CA ALA A 240 -13.85 -15.05 -17.71
C ALA A 240 -13.18 -13.81 -18.32
N ASP A 241 -13.91 -12.69 -18.43
CA ASP A 241 -13.41 -11.45 -19.04
C ASP A 241 -12.34 -10.73 -18.19
N ILE A 242 -12.23 -11.10 -16.92
CA ILE A 242 -11.25 -10.58 -15.96
C ILE A 242 -10.41 -11.74 -15.45
N VAL A 243 -9.15 -11.76 -15.89
CA VAL A 243 -8.17 -12.78 -15.49
C VAL A 243 -7.53 -12.37 -14.16
N LEU A 244 -7.76 -13.17 -13.11
CA LEU A 244 -7.17 -12.93 -11.79
C LEU A 244 -5.73 -13.44 -11.70
N PRO A 245 -4.83 -12.78 -10.94
CA PRO A 245 -3.48 -13.28 -10.66
C PRO A 245 -3.45 -14.68 -10.03
N VAL A 246 -4.44 -15.01 -9.22
CA VAL A 246 -4.64 -16.30 -8.58
C VAL A 246 -6.05 -16.77 -8.89
N SER A 247 -6.17 -17.98 -9.43
CA SER A 247 -7.45 -18.59 -9.77
C SER A 247 -7.41 -20.09 -9.44
N ALA A 248 -8.56 -20.70 -9.22
CA ALA A 248 -8.68 -22.14 -9.14
C ALA A 248 -10.03 -22.58 -9.70
N GLY A 249 -10.05 -23.78 -10.26
CA GLY A 249 -11.31 -24.43 -10.61
C GLY A 249 -12.04 -24.93 -9.36
N PRO A 250 -13.33 -25.29 -9.47
CA PRO A 250 -14.17 -25.79 -8.36
C PRO A 250 -13.65 -27.04 -7.62
N GLY A 251 -12.64 -27.72 -8.16
CA GLY A 251 -11.98 -28.88 -7.52
C GLY A 251 -10.58 -29.16 -8.07
N GLY A 252 -9.94 -28.16 -8.67
CA GLY A 252 -8.70 -28.31 -9.43
C GLY A 252 -7.57 -27.40 -8.94
N PRO A 253 -6.35 -27.56 -9.49
CA PRO A 253 -5.14 -26.93 -8.96
C PRO A 253 -5.25 -25.39 -8.89
N ILE A 254 -4.64 -24.80 -7.86
CA ILE A 254 -4.49 -23.35 -7.76
C ILE A 254 -3.54 -22.92 -8.88
N THR A 255 -4.07 -22.18 -9.83
CA THR A 255 -3.27 -21.57 -10.89
C THR A 255 -2.85 -20.20 -10.42
N ILE A 256 -1.56 -20.05 -10.18
CA ILE A 256 -0.95 -18.75 -9.99
C ILE A 256 -0.54 -18.30 -11.39
N ASN A 257 -1.21 -17.28 -11.91
CA ASN A 257 -0.83 -16.59 -13.15
C ASN A 257 0.45 -15.74 -12.94
N ALA A 258 1.32 -16.18 -12.03
CA ALA A 258 2.68 -15.72 -11.89
C ALA A 258 3.55 -16.54 -12.85
N VAL A 259 4.07 -15.86 -13.84
CA VAL A 259 5.10 -16.30 -14.76
C VAL A 259 6.37 -16.70 -14.00
N LYS A 260 6.85 -17.93 -14.21
CA LYS A 260 8.18 -18.40 -13.80
C LYS A 260 9.26 -17.58 -14.53
N SER A 261 10.51 -17.67 -14.10
CA SER A 261 11.65 -17.01 -14.75
C SER A 261 11.81 -17.32 -16.25
N ASP A 262 11.11 -18.34 -16.77
CA ASP A 262 11.07 -18.75 -18.17
C ASP A 262 9.91 -18.15 -19.00
N GLY A 263 9.10 -17.26 -18.42
CA GLY A 263 7.96 -16.66 -19.14
C GLY A 263 6.63 -17.42 -19.01
N LYS A 264 6.58 -18.58 -18.34
CA LYS A 264 5.38 -19.46 -18.31
C LYS A 264 4.61 -19.40 -16.98
N PRO A 265 3.26 -19.45 -16.98
CA PRO A 265 2.46 -19.52 -15.76
C PRO A 265 2.89 -20.66 -14.81
N ALA A 266 2.89 -20.39 -13.51
CA ALA A 266 3.16 -21.40 -12.48
C ALA A 266 1.86 -22.02 -11.98
N THR A 267 1.54 -23.23 -12.47
CA THR A 267 0.45 -24.03 -11.90
C THR A 267 0.94 -24.70 -10.61
N LEU A 268 0.27 -24.44 -9.49
CA LEU A 268 0.49 -25.12 -8.23
C LEU A 268 -0.64 -26.13 -8.01
N THR A 269 -0.32 -27.41 -8.14
CA THR A 269 -1.28 -28.47 -7.84
C THR A 269 -1.18 -28.83 -6.36
N LEU A 270 -2.27 -28.59 -5.63
CA LEU A 270 -2.40 -28.97 -4.23
C LEU A 270 -3.41 -30.13 -4.17
N ASP A 271 -2.98 -31.27 -3.63
CA ASP A 271 -3.80 -32.47 -3.43
C ASP A 271 -3.83 -32.80 -1.92
N PRO A 272 -5.00 -32.81 -1.25
CA PRO A 272 -6.34 -32.50 -1.80
C PRO A 272 -6.48 -31.01 -2.15
N ALA A 273 -7.49 -30.70 -2.97
CA ALA A 273 -7.80 -29.32 -3.34
C ALA A 273 -8.04 -28.47 -2.07
N LEU A 274 -7.07 -27.61 -1.74
CA LEU A 274 -7.15 -26.77 -0.56
C LEU A 274 -8.14 -25.62 -0.80
N ARG A 275 -9.01 -25.38 0.19
CA ARG A 275 -9.81 -24.15 0.25
C ARG A 275 -8.87 -22.96 0.36
N PHE A 276 -9.16 -21.87 -0.33
CA PHE A 276 -8.45 -20.61 -0.18
C PHE A 276 -9.37 -19.43 -0.43
N ALA A 277 -8.95 -18.29 0.09
CA ALA A 277 -9.49 -17.00 -0.28
C ALA A 277 -8.37 -16.07 -0.71
N SER A 278 -8.73 -15.03 -1.44
CA SER A 278 -7.76 -14.09 -1.96
C SER A 278 -8.33 -12.68 -2.07
N LEU A 279 -7.46 -11.71 -1.83
CA LEU A 279 -7.67 -10.30 -2.14
C LEU A 279 -6.65 -9.91 -3.20
N GLN A 280 -7.11 -9.47 -4.37
CA GLN A 280 -6.26 -9.34 -5.55
C GLN A 280 -6.54 -8.04 -6.30
N THR A 281 -5.52 -7.51 -6.96
CA THR A 281 -5.64 -6.33 -7.81
C THR A 281 -5.47 -6.68 -9.27
N VAL A 282 -6.30 -6.08 -10.12
CA VAL A 282 -6.23 -6.20 -11.58
C VAL A 282 -6.28 -4.81 -12.17
N PHE A 283 -5.40 -4.52 -13.12
CA PHE A 283 -5.50 -3.34 -13.97
C PHE A 283 -5.81 -3.78 -15.39
N GLN A 284 -6.99 -3.43 -15.88
CA GLN A 284 -7.48 -3.83 -17.20
C GLN A 284 -8.36 -2.73 -17.78
N HIS A 285 -8.30 -2.53 -19.10
CA HIS A 285 -9.12 -1.52 -19.79
C HIS A 285 -9.01 -0.10 -19.20
N GLY A 286 -7.83 0.27 -18.68
CA GLY A 286 -7.58 1.60 -18.12
C GLY A 286 -8.16 1.83 -16.71
N ARG A 287 -8.67 0.80 -16.04
CA ARG A 287 -9.22 0.90 -14.68
C ARG A 287 -8.63 -0.14 -13.73
N SER A 288 -8.74 0.15 -12.43
CA SER A 288 -8.26 -0.73 -11.37
C SER A 288 -9.43 -1.46 -10.71
N LEU A 289 -9.23 -2.74 -10.44
CA LEU A 289 -10.15 -3.62 -9.74
C LEU A 289 -9.48 -4.18 -8.50
N LEU A 290 -10.20 -4.19 -7.39
CA LEU A 290 -9.85 -4.95 -6.19
C LEU A 290 -10.86 -6.09 -6.04
N VAL A 291 -10.42 -7.32 -6.21
CA VAL A 291 -11.28 -8.50 -6.21
C VAL A 291 -11.04 -9.30 -4.93
N ALA A 292 -12.11 -9.52 -4.18
CA ALA A 292 -12.15 -10.39 -3.01
C ALA A 292 -12.93 -11.65 -3.38
N THR A 293 -12.26 -12.80 -3.46
CA THR A 293 -12.84 -14.06 -3.94
C THR A 293 -12.33 -15.26 -3.16
N SER A 294 -13.02 -16.38 -3.26
CA SER A 294 -12.55 -17.69 -2.78
C SER A 294 -12.73 -18.76 -3.86
N ASN A 295 -12.46 -20.03 -3.53
CA ASN A 295 -12.84 -21.20 -4.33
C ASN A 295 -14.02 -21.98 -3.72
N GLY A 296 -15.13 -21.29 -3.41
CA GLY A 296 -16.29 -21.87 -2.74
C GLY A 296 -16.10 -22.01 -1.22
N ALA A 297 -15.28 -21.11 -0.66
CA ALA A 297 -14.77 -21.10 0.70
C ALA A 297 -14.91 -19.68 1.30
N PRO A 298 -16.15 -19.14 1.40
CA PRO A 298 -16.39 -17.77 1.85
C PRO A 298 -15.88 -17.50 3.28
N GLU A 299 -15.86 -18.51 4.14
CA GLU A 299 -15.33 -18.41 5.51
C GLU A 299 -13.82 -18.15 5.54
N GLN A 300 -13.06 -18.62 4.54
CA GLN A 300 -11.64 -18.31 4.40
C GLN A 300 -11.45 -16.84 4.00
N LEU A 301 -12.40 -16.27 3.25
CA LEU A 301 -12.36 -14.83 2.91
C LEU A 301 -12.63 -14.00 4.15
N ASP A 302 -13.59 -14.41 4.99
CA ASP A 302 -13.85 -13.75 6.27
C ASP A 302 -12.65 -13.82 7.21
N GLY A 303 -11.94 -14.95 7.22
CA GLY A 303 -10.67 -15.14 7.92
C GLY A 303 -9.56 -14.24 7.39
N LEU A 304 -9.40 -14.13 6.07
CA LEU A 304 -8.43 -13.23 5.43
C LEU A 304 -8.67 -11.77 5.81
N LEU A 305 -9.92 -11.31 5.70
CA LEU A 305 -10.30 -9.96 6.12
C LEU A 305 -10.12 -9.81 7.65
N GLY A 306 -10.36 -10.88 8.42
CA GLY A 306 -10.12 -10.95 9.87
C GLY A 306 -8.68 -10.68 10.23
N TRP A 307 -7.79 -11.34 9.50
CA TRP A 307 -6.36 -11.13 9.62
C TRP A 307 -5.98 -9.70 9.24
N LEU A 308 -6.47 -9.15 8.12
CA LEU A 308 -6.16 -7.77 7.74
C LEU A 308 -6.61 -6.73 8.78
N ASP A 309 -7.78 -6.95 9.40
CA ASP A 309 -8.34 -6.03 10.40
C ASP A 309 -7.69 -6.18 11.79
N GLY A 310 -7.04 -7.31 12.07
CA GLY A 310 -6.48 -7.65 13.37
C GLY A 310 -5.23 -6.84 13.76
N ASP A 311 -4.57 -6.19 12.80
CA ASP A 311 -3.41 -5.34 13.03
C ASP A 311 -3.44 -4.14 12.06
N SER A 312 -3.36 -2.92 12.62
CA SER A 312 -3.42 -1.68 11.85
C SER A 312 -2.25 -1.52 10.86
N ALA A 313 -1.15 -2.25 11.03
CA ALA A 313 -0.02 -2.25 10.11
C ALA A 313 -0.24 -3.12 8.87
N ARG A 314 -1.20 -4.04 8.86
CA ARG A 314 -1.40 -5.00 7.76
C ARG A 314 -1.93 -4.35 6.50
N TRP A 315 -3.01 -3.57 6.59
CA TRP A 315 -3.56 -2.83 5.44
C TRP A 315 -2.54 -1.88 4.77
N PRO A 316 -1.77 -1.05 5.49
CA PRO A 316 -0.70 -0.26 4.89
C PRO A 316 0.45 -1.10 4.31
N GLY A 317 0.70 -2.27 4.89
CA GLY A 317 1.86 -3.11 4.61
C GLY A 317 1.66 -4.14 3.50
N ILE A 318 0.44 -4.32 2.96
CA ILE A 318 0.18 -5.29 1.88
C ILE A 318 0.98 -4.96 0.61
N ARG A 319 1.52 -5.99 -0.02
CA ARG A 319 2.36 -5.90 -1.23
C ARG A 319 1.91 -6.93 -2.26
N GLY A 320 2.54 -6.92 -3.43
CA GLY A 320 2.22 -7.83 -4.53
C GLY A 320 0.88 -7.53 -5.20
N VAL A 321 0.47 -8.42 -6.09
CA VAL A 321 -0.79 -8.32 -6.85
C VAL A 321 -1.93 -9.10 -6.21
N ALA A 322 -1.62 -10.04 -5.33
CA ALA A 322 -2.60 -10.82 -4.60
C ALA A 322 -2.11 -11.22 -3.21
N LEU A 323 -3.05 -11.33 -2.27
CA LEU A 323 -2.86 -11.88 -0.93
C LEU A 323 -3.77 -13.09 -0.80
N VAL A 324 -3.21 -14.26 -0.52
CA VAL A 324 -3.92 -15.56 -0.53
C VAL A 324 -3.91 -16.16 0.87
N ALA A 325 -5.09 -16.44 1.42
CA ALA A 325 -5.25 -17.15 2.68
C ALA A 325 -5.60 -18.62 2.45
N MET A 326 -4.95 -19.50 3.20
CA MET A 326 -5.26 -20.94 3.27
C MET A 326 -5.56 -21.33 4.72
N PRO A 327 -6.34 -22.39 4.97
CA PRO A 327 -6.66 -22.85 6.31
C PRO A 327 -5.42 -23.09 7.19
N GLY A 328 -5.42 -22.47 8.38
CA GLY A 328 -4.40 -22.71 9.41
C GLY A 328 -3.02 -22.10 9.14
N GLN A 329 -2.90 -21.17 8.19
CA GLN A 329 -1.65 -20.48 7.85
C GLN A 329 -1.88 -18.96 7.74
N ASP A 330 -0.82 -18.19 7.94
CA ASP A 330 -0.85 -16.76 7.63
C ASP A 330 -1.00 -16.53 6.12
N PRO A 331 -1.68 -15.45 5.68
CA PRO A 331 -1.82 -15.14 4.27
C PRO A 331 -0.48 -14.92 3.55
N VAL A 332 -0.38 -15.44 2.33
CA VAL A 332 0.80 -15.39 1.48
C VAL A 332 0.64 -14.33 0.40
N VAL A 333 1.68 -13.52 0.19
CA VAL A 333 1.74 -12.52 -0.88
C VAL A 333 2.17 -13.16 -2.20
N VAL A 334 1.50 -12.80 -3.28
CA VAL A 334 1.86 -13.14 -4.65
C VAL A 334 2.31 -11.88 -5.37
N GLU A 335 3.56 -11.88 -5.83
CA GLU A 335 4.17 -10.77 -6.56
C GLU A 335 3.88 -10.84 -8.06
N ARG A 336 3.91 -9.69 -8.75
CA ARG A 336 3.83 -9.67 -10.22
C ARG A 336 5.20 -10.10 -10.78
N PRO A 337 5.25 -11.11 -11.66
CA PRO A 337 6.47 -11.40 -12.40
C PRO A 337 6.75 -10.24 -13.36
N ASN A 338 7.99 -9.73 -13.35
CA ASN A 338 8.49 -8.62 -14.14
C ASN A 338 8.09 -7.20 -13.69
N ALA A 339 7.96 -6.94 -12.39
CA ALA A 339 8.36 -5.62 -11.90
C ALA A 339 9.90 -5.60 -11.93
N GLY A 340 10.50 -4.86 -12.86
CA GLY A 340 11.95 -4.77 -13.00
C GLY A 340 12.60 -4.37 -11.68
N SER A 341 13.15 -5.35 -10.97
CA SER A 341 14.16 -5.12 -9.95
C SER A 341 15.41 -4.67 -10.69
N VAL A 342 15.66 -3.36 -10.70
CA VAL A 342 17.05 -2.90 -10.79
C VAL A 342 17.59 -3.09 -9.38
N ASP A 343 18.49 -4.07 -9.25
CA ASP A 343 19.04 -4.59 -8.02
C ASP A 343 19.53 -3.49 -7.06
N ASP A 344 19.12 -3.59 -5.80
CA ASP A 344 19.93 -3.15 -4.66
C ASP A 344 21.19 -4.03 -4.61
N ALA A 345 22.21 -3.61 -5.35
CA ALA A 345 23.53 -4.21 -5.28
C ALA A 345 24.23 -3.76 -3.99
N THR A 346 23.95 -4.39 -2.86
CA THR A 346 24.92 -4.66 -1.77
C THR A 346 24.34 -5.65 -0.76
N SER A 347 24.61 -6.96 -0.94
CA SER A 347 25.19 -7.86 0.07
C SER A 347 25.06 -9.33 -0.36
N GLU A 348 26.23 -9.95 -0.53
CA GLU A 348 26.57 -11.38 -0.55
C GLU A 348 25.75 -12.38 -1.40
N GLN A 349 26.46 -12.91 -2.41
CA GLN A 349 26.21 -14.20 -3.05
C GLN A 349 25.71 -15.29 -2.08
N ARG A 350 24.42 -15.59 -2.17
CA ARG A 350 23.88 -16.96 -2.05
C ARG A 350 22.99 -17.24 -3.24
N SER A 351 23.59 -17.85 -4.27
CA SER A 351 22.86 -18.49 -5.37
C SER A 351 21.88 -19.54 -4.84
N GLY A 352 20.67 -19.55 -5.40
CA GLY A 352 19.87 -20.77 -5.57
C GLY A 352 18.62 -20.91 -4.70
N SER A 353 17.46 -20.86 -5.35
CA SER A 353 16.30 -21.71 -5.04
C SER A 353 15.68 -21.66 -3.62
N GLY A 354 15.42 -20.47 -3.06
CA GLY A 354 14.85 -20.32 -1.71
C GLY A 354 13.32 -20.45 -1.57
N TRP A 355 12.53 -20.28 -2.64
CA TRP A 355 11.05 -20.22 -2.55
C TRP A 355 10.37 -21.60 -2.42
N ILE A 356 10.97 -22.67 -2.98
CA ILE A 356 10.29 -23.98 -3.14
C ILE A 356 10.24 -24.79 -1.83
N TRP A 357 11.03 -24.43 -0.82
CA TRP A 357 11.17 -25.25 0.39
C TRP A 357 10.07 -25.06 1.44
N TRP A 358 9.36 -23.93 1.44
CA TRP A 358 8.33 -23.66 2.47
C TRP A 358 7.01 -24.37 2.18
N PHE A 359 6.71 -24.65 0.91
CA PHE A 359 5.49 -25.39 0.53
C PHE A 359 5.63 -26.92 0.63
N GLY A 360 6.84 -27.47 0.71
CA GLY A 360 7.08 -28.92 0.75
C GLY A 360 7.56 -29.50 2.10
N GLY A 361 8.21 -28.69 2.94
CA GLY A 361 8.94 -29.21 4.12
C GLY A 361 8.06 -29.50 5.34
N ALA A 362 7.08 -28.64 5.64
CA ALA A 362 6.30 -28.75 6.87
C ALA A 362 5.24 -29.87 6.85
N TRP A 363 4.80 -30.30 5.67
CA TRP A 363 3.74 -31.30 5.51
C TRP A 363 4.20 -32.75 5.64
N LEU A 364 5.49 -33.04 5.37
CA LEU A 364 6.00 -34.41 5.47
C LEU A 364 6.11 -34.89 6.93
N VAL A 365 6.29 -33.99 7.90
CA VAL A 365 6.38 -34.38 9.31
C VAL A 365 4.99 -34.60 9.92
N ALA A 366 3.99 -33.78 9.55
CA ALA A 366 2.63 -33.91 10.09
C ALA A 366 1.90 -35.16 9.56
N ALA A 367 2.10 -35.53 8.29
CA ALA A 367 1.47 -36.72 7.69
C ALA A 367 2.06 -38.03 8.25
N VAL A 368 3.37 -38.09 8.50
CA VAL A 368 4.03 -39.28 9.07
C VAL A 368 3.65 -39.49 10.54
N VAL A 369 3.53 -38.41 11.32
CA VAL A 369 3.11 -38.51 12.74
C VAL A 369 1.62 -38.86 12.84
N GLY A 370 0.76 -38.31 11.98
CA GLY A 370 -0.68 -38.62 11.96
C GLY A 370 -0.98 -40.07 11.57
N ALA A 371 -0.33 -40.58 10.51
CA ALA A 371 -0.50 -41.97 10.07
C ALA A 371 0.06 -42.98 11.10
N GLY A 372 1.18 -42.65 11.76
CA GLY A 372 1.77 -43.49 12.80
C GLY A 372 0.88 -43.66 14.03
N VAL A 373 0.21 -42.60 14.48
CA VAL A 373 -0.66 -42.64 15.68
C VAL A 373 -1.96 -43.42 15.41
N ILE A 374 -2.50 -43.36 14.20
CA ILE A 374 -3.72 -44.08 13.82
C ILE A 374 -3.44 -45.59 13.68
N LEU A 375 -2.32 -45.97 13.05
CA LEU A 375 -1.90 -47.38 12.95
C LEU A 375 -1.50 -48.00 14.29
N PHE A 376 -0.97 -47.21 15.23
CA PHE A 376 -0.63 -47.69 16.57
C PHE A 376 -1.87 -47.84 17.47
N ARG A 377 -2.89 -47.00 17.29
CA ARG A 377 -4.18 -47.13 18.00
C ARG A 377 -5.05 -48.27 17.46
N SER A 378 -4.99 -48.58 16.17
CA SER A 378 -5.76 -49.70 15.61
C SER A 378 -5.17 -51.08 15.89
N ARG A 379 -3.91 -51.16 16.35
CA ARG A 379 -3.28 -52.41 16.81
C ARG A 379 -3.50 -52.70 18.29
N LEU A 380 -4.03 -51.75 19.06
CA LEU A 380 -4.25 -51.89 20.51
C LEU A 380 -5.73 -51.75 20.86
N GLY A 381 -6.48 -52.83 20.64
CA GLY A 381 -7.66 -53.17 21.46
C GLY A 381 -8.69 -54.05 20.74
N PRO A 382 -9.44 -54.96 21.42
CA PRO A 382 -9.34 -55.41 22.82
C PRO A 382 -9.17 -56.95 22.94
N LEU A 383 -8.23 -57.42 23.79
CA LEU A 383 -8.27 -58.79 24.30
C LEU A 383 -9.35 -58.88 25.39
N ARG A 384 -10.53 -59.36 24.97
CA ARG A 384 -11.55 -59.97 25.85
C ARG A 384 -10.89 -61.04 26.72
N ARG A 385 -11.07 -60.97 28.04
CA ARG A 385 -11.09 -62.18 28.89
C ARG A 385 -12.28 -62.14 29.83
N ARG A 386 -12.94 -63.30 29.87
CA ARG A 386 -13.89 -63.77 30.86
C ARG A 386 -13.30 -63.72 32.26
#